data_AF-A0A3B9Y1V2-F1
#
_entry.id   AF-A0A3B9Y1V2-F1
#
_cell.length_a   1.000
_cell.length_b   1.000
_cell.length_c   1.000
_cell.angle_alpha   90.00
_cell.angle_beta   90.00
_cell.angle_gamma   90.00
#
_symmetry.space_group_name_H-M   'P 1'
#
loop_
_entity.id
_entity.type
_entity.pdbx_description
1 polymer ?
#
loop_
_entity_poly.entity_id
_entity_poly.type
_entity_poly.pdbx_seq_one_letter_code
_entity_poly.pdbx_strand_id
1 'polypeptide(L)'
;MSLHQTSSKQTSRSLNQPGAASTRLQGGTLMLARGVWIAGAVAVLVIFFASLPANFAYLHNVGTNETSFSIRQLTPDGLRKLQVYGLSVDFYATYITGCKVIFVAAWFALGGLIFWRKSDDRMAFFASFALIMFPIGFTNTIALEALPPTWLLPVECVQFLGGISLSVFFYVFPDGRFVPSWTRWLLIGWVIEESYVSFFALTPVNPFVRSLIVGFLFIVLLVSLVAVQFYRYRRVSNPVQRQQTKWV
;
A
#
# COMPACT_ATOMS: atom_id res chain seq x y z
N MET A 1 -72.18 19.02 -1.25
CA MET A 1 -71.56 18.21 -2.31
C MET A 1 -70.54 19.10 -3.01
N SER A 2 -69.27 19.04 -2.56
CA SER A 2 -68.08 18.73 -3.40
C SER A 2 -67.63 19.89 -4.31
N LEU A 3 -66.39 20.39 -4.35
CA LEU A 3 -65.10 20.10 -3.71
C LEU A 3 -64.18 21.31 -3.96
N HIS A 4 -63.25 21.54 -3.05
CA HIS A 4 -62.15 22.51 -3.14
C HIS A 4 -61.32 22.37 -4.43
N GLN A 5 -61.06 23.48 -5.13
CA GLN A 5 -59.93 23.63 -6.04
C GLN A 5 -58.70 24.07 -5.26
N THR A 6 -57.89 23.12 -4.81
CA THR A 6 -56.51 23.37 -4.39
C THR A 6 -55.62 23.39 -5.62
N SER A 7 -55.23 24.60 -6.04
CA SER A 7 -54.17 24.83 -7.03
C SER A 7 -52.85 24.25 -6.49
N SER A 8 -52.43 23.13 -7.07
CA SER A 8 -51.18 22.46 -6.78
C SER A 8 -50.02 23.31 -7.32
N LYS A 9 -49.39 24.08 -6.41
CA LYS A 9 -48.02 24.57 -6.61
C LYS A 9 -47.12 23.37 -6.90
N GLN A 10 -46.79 23.16 -8.17
CA GLN A 10 -45.68 22.32 -8.60
C GLN A 10 -44.40 22.88 -7.97
N THR A 11 -44.09 22.36 -6.79
CA THR A 11 -42.76 22.48 -6.20
C THR A 11 -41.86 21.62 -7.08
N SER A 12 -41.14 22.27 -7.98
CA SER A 12 -39.94 21.75 -8.62
C SER A 12 -38.93 21.39 -7.52
N ARG A 13 -39.15 20.23 -6.92
CA ARG A 13 -38.27 19.61 -5.93
C ARG A 13 -37.03 19.21 -6.71
N SER A 14 -36.04 20.09 -6.73
CA SER A 14 -34.71 19.78 -7.23
C SER A 14 -34.31 18.44 -6.61
N LEU A 15 -34.12 17.42 -7.44
CA LEU A 15 -33.46 16.18 -7.06
C LEU A 15 -31.99 16.53 -6.77
N ASN A 16 -31.76 17.19 -5.63
CA ASN A 16 -30.46 17.26 -4.98
C ASN A 16 -30.10 15.80 -4.70
N GLN A 17 -29.29 15.21 -5.56
CA GLN A 17 -28.62 13.94 -5.32
C GLN A 17 -27.75 14.11 -4.05
N PRO A 18 -28.13 13.57 -2.89
CA PRO A 18 -27.38 13.79 -1.65
C PRO A 18 -26.06 12.99 -1.62
N GLY A 19 -25.78 12.18 -2.66
CA GLY A 19 -24.64 11.26 -2.69
C GLY A 19 -23.31 11.87 -3.13
N ALA A 20 -23.31 12.77 -4.11
CA ALA A 20 -22.08 13.21 -4.78
C ALA A 20 -21.29 14.30 -4.02
N ALA A 21 -21.95 15.06 -3.14
CA ALA A 21 -21.32 16.15 -2.39
C ALA A 21 -20.53 15.68 -1.15
N SER A 22 -20.83 14.49 -0.62
CA SER A 22 -20.28 14.01 0.66
C SER A 22 -18.85 13.43 0.58
N THR A 23 -18.35 13.17 -0.62
CA THR A 23 -17.05 12.51 -0.85
C THR A 23 -15.93 13.44 -1.30
N ARG A 24 -16.18 14.73 -1.52
CA ARG A 24 -15.13 15.68 -1.92
C ARG A 24 -14.38 16.27 -0.72
N LEU A 25 -13.06 16.42 -0.85
CA LEU A 25 -12.22 17.22 0.04
C LEU A 25 -12.30 18.68 -0.42
N GLN A 26 -12.63 19.60 0.48
CA GLN A 26 -12.79 21.02 0.15
C GLN A 26 -11.99 21.92 1.11
N GLY A 27 -11.51 23.06 0.60
CA GLY A 27 -10.85 24.10 1.39
C GLY A 27 -9.58 23.65 2.12
N GLY A 28 -9.46 23.99 3.40
CA GLY A 28 -8.27 23.73 4.22
C GLY A 28 -7.94 22.23 4.40
N THR A 29 -8.95 21.36 4.45
CA THR A 29 -8.73 19.90 4.55
C THR A 29 -8.04 19.34 3.32
N LEU A 30 -8.32 19.89 2.13
CA LEU A 30 -7.62 19.50 0.91
C LEU A 30 -6.15 19.96 0.94
N MET A 31 -5.86 21.16 1.44
CA MET A 31 -4.48 21.65 1.55
C MET A 31 -3.66 20.81 2.53
N LEU A 32 -4.24 20.46 3.68
CA LEU A 32 -3.59 19.56 4.64
C LEU A 32 -3.37 18.16 4.05
N ALA A 33 -4.37 17.60 3.37
CA ALA A 33 -4.23 16.31 2.68
C ALA A 33 -3.09 16.35 1.65
N ARG A 34 -3.00 17.40 0.82
CA ARG A 34 -1.89 17.59 -0.12
C ARG A 34 -0.54 17.68 0.59
N GLY A 35 -0.47 18.39 1.72
CA GLY A 35 0.74 18.48 2.53
C GLY A 35 1.19 17.10 3.03
N VAL A 36 0.27 16.31 3.57
CA VAL A 36 0.54 14.93 4.02
C VAL A 36 1.00 14.04 2.86
N TRP A 37 0.36 14.16 1.70
CA TRP A 37 0.74 13.41 0.51
C TRP A 37 2.15 13.77 0.04
N ILE A 38 2.47 15.06 -0.04
CA ILE A 38 3.80 15.54 -0.45
C ILE A 38 4.86 15.09 0.55
N ALA A 39 4.57 15.22 1.86
CA ALA A 39 5.49 14.77 2.91
C ALA A 39 5.77 13.27 2.81
N GLY A 40 4.72 12.45 2.60
CA GLY A 40 4.87 11.01 2.39
C GLY A 40 5.68 10.67 1.13
N ALA A 41 5.38 11.32 0.01
CA ALA A 41 6.12 11.15 -1.24
C ALA A 41 7.61 11.50 -1.09
N VAL A 42 7.90 12.63 -0.44
CA VAL A 42 9.28 13.07 -0.16
C VAL A 42 9.96 12.08 0.78
N ALA A 43 9.32 11.65 1.86
CA ALA A 43 9.90 10.69 2.79
C ALA A 43 10.27 9.38 2.09
N VAL A 44 9.36 8.83 1.27
CA VAL A 44 9.61 7.62 0.48
C VAL A 44 10.77 7.81 -0.49
N LEU A 45 10.81 8.92 -1.24
CA LEU A 45 11.90 9.17 -2.20
C LEU A 45 13.24 9.37 -1.51
N VAL A 46 13.29 10.16 -0.43
CA VAL A 46 14.51 10.41 0.35
C VAL A 46 15.06 9.10 0.89
N ILE A 47 14.21 8.29 1.51
CA ILE A 47 14.60 6.97 2.03
C ILE A 47 15.07 6.07 0.88
N PHE A 48 14.33 6.02 -0.24
CA PHE A 48 14.69 5.17 -1.37
C PHE A 48 16.05 5.56 -1.96
N PHE A 49 16.27 6.83 -2.30
CA PHE A 49 17.53 7.31 -2.86
C PHE A 49 18.70 7.20 -1.87
N ALA A 50 18.49 7.51 -0.59
CA ALA A 50 19.50 7.33 0.45
C ALA A 50 19.88 5.85 0.64
N SER A 51 18.94 4.94 0.41
CA SER A 51 19.18 3.50 0.48
C SER A 51 19.86 2.90 -0.75
N LEU A 52 19.92 3.59 -1.88
CA LEU A 52 20.48 3.01 -3.11
C LEU A 52 21.96 2.60 -2.96
N PRO A 53 22.87 3.44 -2.44
CA PRO A 53 24.28 3.05 -2.28
C PRO A 53 24.44 1.87 -1.32
N ALA A 54 23.70 1.90 -0.20
CA ALA A 54 23.71 0.84 0.81
C ALA A 54 23.19 -0.48 0.23
N ASN A 55 22.06 -0.46 -0.49
CA ASN A 55 21.51 -1.62 -1.17
C ASN A 55 22.45 -2.16 -2.26
N PHE A 56 23.08 -1.27 -3.03
CA PHE A 56 24.01 -1.66 -4.07
C PHE A 56 25.23 -2.37 -3.46
N ALA A 57 25.84 -1.81 -2.42
CA ALA A 57 26.93 -2.44 -1.67
C ALA A 57 26.49 -3.77 -1.03
N TYR A 58 25.28 -3.83 -0.46
CA TYR A 58 24.72 -5.05 0.12
C TYR A 58 24.57 -6.19 -0.89
N LEU A 59 24.25 -5.89 -2.16
CA LEU A 59 24.16 -6.88 -3.24
C LEU A 59 25.52 -7.41 -3.71
N HIS A 60 26.62 -6.71 -3.41
CA HIS A 60 27.98 -7.19 -3.69
C HIS A 60 28.47 -8.17 -2.60
N ASN A 61 27.85 -8.14 -1.43
CA ASN A 61 28.20 -9.04 -0.33
C ASN A 61 27.48 -10.38 -0.50
N VAL A 62 28.26 -11.46 -0.57
CA VAL A 62 27.73 -12.83 -0.57
C VAL A 62 27.22 -13.13 0.84
N GLY A 63 25.94 -13.48 0.95
CA GLY A 63 25.38 -13.87 2.24
C GLY A 63 26.04 -15.15 2.73
N THR A 64 26.61 -15.14 3.94
CA THR A 64 27.23 -16.33 4.55
C THR A 64 26.20 -17.34 5.05
N ASN A 65 24.92 -16.96 5.10
CA ASN A 65 23.86 -17.74 5.72
C ASN A 65 22.81 -18.13 4.67
N GLU A 66 22.62 -19.44 4.47
CA GLU A 66 21.58 -20.02 3.61
C GLU A 66 20.14 -19.74 4.12
N THR A 67 20.01 -19.14 5.30
CA THR A 67 18.75 -18.95 6.03
C THR A 67 18.17 -17.54 5.97
N SER A 68 18.86 -16.58 5.33
CA SER A 68 18.30 -15.24 5.19
C SER A 68 17.17 -15.24 4.16
N PHE A 69 15.94 -15.06 4.64
CA PHE A 69 14.71 -14.89 3.85
C PHE A 69 14.70 -13.64 2.95
N SER A 70 15.83 -12.94 2.83
CA SER A 70 16.05 -11.89 1.85
C SER A 70 16.30 -12.53 0.48
N ILE A 71 15.21 -12.86 -0.22
CA ILE A 71 15.09 -13.52 -1.54
C ILE A 71 16.01 -12.95 -2.65
N ARG A 72 16.73 -11.86 -2.41
CA ARG A 72 17.54 -11.12 -3.39
C ARG A 72 19.01 -10.94 -3.02
N GLN A 73 19.48 -11.48 -1.90
CA GLN A 73 20.93 -11.51 -1.63
C GLN A 73 21.55 -12.70 -2.37
N LEU A 74 22.75 -12.53 -2.94
CA LEU A 74 23.44 -13.63 -3.61
C LEU A 74 23.84 -14.68 -2.57
N THR A 75 23.22 -15.86 -2.65
CA THR A 75 23.72 -17.04 -1.96
C THR A 75 24.99 -17.54 -2.65
N PRO A 76 25.87 -18.30 -1.95
CA PRO A 76 27.07 -18.88 -2.56
C PRO A 76 26.77 -19.71 -3.81
N ASP A 77 25.64 -20.44 -3.82
CA ASP A 77 25.19 -21.18 -5.00
C ASP A 77 24.63 -20.29 -6.11
N GLY A 78 23.98 -19.18 -5.75
CA GLY A 78 23.57 -18.15 -6.69
C GLY A 78 24.78 -17.51 -7.39
N LEU A 79 25.85 -17.22 -6.66
CA LEU A 79 27.11 -16.70 -7.20
C LEU A 79 27.76 -17.69 -8.17
N ARG A 80 27.85 -18.98 -7.79
CA ARG A 80 28.40 -20.03 -8.67
C ARG A 80 27.60 -20.14 -9.97
N LYS A 81 26.27 -20.12 -9.90
CA LYS A 81 25.42 -20.12 -11.11
C LYS A 81 25.67 -18.87 -11.95
N LEU A 82 25.75 -17.70 -11.34
CA LEU A 82 26.02 -16.44 -12.04
C LEU A 82 27.37 -16.48 -12.79
N GLN A 83 28.41 -17.02 -12.15
CA GLN A 83 29.74 -17.21 -12.73
C GLN A 83 29.74 -18.24 -13.87
N VAL A 84 28.96 -19.32 -13.77
CA VAL A 84 28.79 -20.30 -14.87
C VAL A 84 28.18 -19.64 -16.12
N TYR A 85 27.28 -18.67 -15.95
CA TYR A 85 26.73 -17.88 -17.05
C TYR A 85 27.64 -16.72 -17.50
N GLY A 86 28.82 -16.56 -16.90
CA GLY A 86 29.78 -15.49 -17.21
C GLY A 86 29.32 -14.08 -16.78
N LEU A 87 28.30 -13.99 -15.92
CA LEU A 87 27.74 -12.72 -15.47
C LEU A 87 28.48 -12.23 -14.22
N SER A 88 28.86 -10.93 -14.21
CA SER A 88 29.52 -10.30 -13.06
C SER A 88 28.53 -9.96 -11.94
N VAL A 89 29.05 -9.87 -10.71
CA VAL A 89 28.28 -9.39 -9.55
C VAL A 89 27.79 -7.95 -9.79
N ASP A 90 28.63 -7.10 -10.39
CA ASP A 90 28.29 -5.72 -10.76
C ASP A 90 27.10 -5.66 -11.71
N PHE A 91 27.05 -6.55 -12.70
CA PHE A 91 25.91 -6.64 -13.62
C PHE A 91 24.64 -7.01 -12.88
N TYR A 92 24.70 -8.01 -11.99
CA TYR A 92 23.56 -8.41 -11.17
C TYR A 92 23.07 -7.28 -10.27
N ALA A 93 23.98 -6.63 -9.55
CA ALA A 93 23.63 -5.53 -8.64
C ALA A 93 23.01 -4.35 -9.40
N THR A 94 23.55 -4.01 -10.57
CA THR A 94 23.01 -2.97 -11.46
C THR A 94 21.64 -3.34 -11.98
N TYR A 95 21.45 -4.58 -12.44
CA TYR A 95 20.17 -5.09 -12.93
C TYR A 95 19.09 -5.03 -11.84
N ILE A 96 19.36 -5.58 -10.65
CA ILE A 96 18.41 -5.58 -9.53
C ILE A 96 18.09 -4.14 -9.08
N THR A 97 19.10 -3.28 -9.02
CA THR A 97 18.91 -1.86 -8.65
C THR A 97 18.07 -1.13 -9.69
N GLY A 98 18.34 -1.34 -10.98
CA GLY A 98 17.55 -0.79 -12.08
C GLY A 98 16.08 -1.23 -12.02
N CYS A 99 15.83 -2.53 -11.80
CA CYS A 99 14.48 -3.03 -11.61
C CYS A 99 13.76 -2.37 -10.42
N LYS A 100 14.46 -2.13 -9.29
CA LYS A 100 13.89 -1.42 -8.15
C LYS A 100 13.52 0.03 -8.51
N VAL A 101 14.41 0.75 -9.20
CA VAL A 101 14.15 2.14 -9.63
C VAL A 101 12.95 2.22 -10.56
N ILE A 102 12.89 1.35 -11.58
CA ILE A 102 11.75 1.29 -12.52
C ILE A 102 10.45 0.97 -11.77
N PHE A 103 10.49 0.02 -10.84
CA PHE A 103 9.33 -0.35 -10.04
C PHE A 103 8.82 0.83 -9.20
N VAL A 104 9.68 1.51 -8.43
CA VAL A 104 9.30 2.69 -7.64
C VAL A 104 8.75 3.78 -8.56
N ALA A 105 9.42 4.05 -9.68
CA ALA A 105 8.98 5.07 -10.64
C ALA A 105 7.59 4.77 -11.20
N ALA A 106 7.27 3.52 -11.52
CA ALA A 106 5.96 3.12 -12.03
C ALA A 106 4.84 3.40 -11.02
N TRP A 107 5.03 3.03 -9.75
CA TRP A 107 4.04 3.30 -8.70
C TRP A 107 3.90 4.79 -8.40
N PHE A 108 5.00 5.53 -8.38
CA PHE A 108 4.97 6.99 -8.22
C PHE A 108 4.27 7.69 -9.38
N ALA A 109 4.52 7.25 -10.62
CA ALA A 109 3.83 7.78 -11.78
C ALA A 109 2.32 7.53 -11.69
N LEU A 110 1.90 6.33 -11.30
CA LEU A 110 0.49 5.98 -11.15
C LEU A 110 -0.18 6.78 -10.02
N GLY A 111 0.44 6.80 -8.83
CA GLY A 111 -0.05 7.58 -7.69
C GLY A 111 -0.12 9.07 -8.00
N GLY A 112 0.94 9.64 -8.59
CA GLY A 112 1.00 11.04 -9.01
C GLY A 112 -0.05 11.38 -10.07
N LEU A 113 -0.30 10.50 -11.05
CA LEU A 113 -1.33 10.70 -12.07
C LEU A 113 -2.74 10.76 -11.46
N ILE A 114 -3.04 9.88 -10.49
CA ILE A 114 -4.33 9.88 -9.78
C ILE A 114 -4.48 11.15 -8.95
N PHE A 115 -3.44 11.54 -8.22
CA PHE A 115 -3.43 12.78 -7.44
C PHE A 115 -3.68 14.00 -8.32
N TRP A 116 -3.00 14.08 -9.47
CA TRP A 116 -3.16 15.19 -10.41
C TRP A 116 -4.57 15.26 -11.01
N ARG A 117 -5.16 14.12 -11.39
CA ARG A 117 -6.49 14.09 -12.02
C ARG A 117 -7.66 14.25 -11.06
N LYS A 118 -7.55 13.75 -9.82
CA LYS A 118 -8.70 13.58 -8.91
C LYS A 118 -8.38 13.81 -7.43
N SER A 119 -7.46 14.72 -7.10
CA SER A 119 -7.13 15.02 -5.68
C SER A 119 -8.31 15.50 -4.83
N ASP A 120 -9.40 15.95 -5.43
CA ASP A 120 -10.62 16.38 -4.74
C ASP A 120 -11.51 15.20 -4.28
N ASP A 121 -11.35 14.02 -4.87
CA ASP A 121 -12.07 12.79 -4.49
C ASP A 121 -11.33 12.07 -3.35
N ARG A 122 -11.98 11.91 -2.20
CA ARG A 122 -11.37 11.27 -1.00
C ARG A 122 -10.79 9.89 -1.29
N MET A 123 -11.49 9.07 -2.07
CA MET A 123 -11.04 7.71 -2.34
C MET A 123 -9.88 7.72 -3.33
N ALA A 124 -9.95 8.55 -4.38
CA ALA A 124 -8.85 8.67 -5.34
C ALA A 124 -7.58 9.23 -4.69
N PHE A 125 -7.71 10.23 -3.81
CA PHE A 125 -6.60 10.75 -3.02
C PHE A 125 -5.99 9.67 -2.13
N PHE A 126 -6.82 8.90 -1.41
CA PHE A 126 -6.33 7.82 -0.56
C PHE A 126 -5.65 6.70 -1.36
N ALA A 127 -6.23 6.33 -2.51
CA ALA A 127 -5.63 5.38 -3.44
C ALA A 127 -4.24 5.84 -3.90
N SER A 128 -4.14 7.11 -4.31
CA SER A 128 -2.86 7.72 -4.70
C SER A 128 -1.83 7.65 -3.58
N PHE A 129 -2.23 7.97 -2.34
CA PHE A 129 -1.35 7.87 -1.18
C PHE A 129 -0.88 6.44 -0.92
N ALA A 130 -1.78 5.46 -0.94
CA ALA A 130 -1.42 4.05 -0.77
C ALA A 130 -0.43 3.57 -1.85
N LEU A 131 -0.62 4.01 -3.11
CA LEU A 131 0.26 3.65 -4.22
C LEU A 131 1.68 4.21 -4.09
N ILE A 132 1.86 5.44 -3.60
CA ILE A 132 3.21 6.01 -3.42
C ILE A 132 3.93 5.40 -2.21
N MET A 133 3.20 4.93 -1.20
CA MET A 133 3.78 4.28 -0.02
C MET A 133 4.08 2.79 -0.26
N PHE A 134 3.35 2.15 -1.17
CA PHE A 134 3.42 0.73 -1.48
C PHE A 134 4.85 0.19 -1.73
N PRO A 135 5.72 0.85 -2.50
CA PRO A 135 7.03 0.29 -2.82
C PRO A 135 7.85 0.00 -1.57
N ILE A 136 7.85 0.90 -0.59
CA ILE A 136 8.59 0.69 0.65
C ILE A 136 7.82 -0.21 1.61
N GLY A 137 6.51 0.03 1.79
CA GLY A 137 5.78 -0.60 2.89
C GLY A 137 5.19 -1.98 2.67
N PHE A 138 5.23 -2.52 1.45
CA PHE A 138 4.78 -3.88 1.21
C PHE A 138 5.83 -4.73 0.50
N THR A 139 6.99 -4.16 0.16
CA THR A 139 8.02 -4.87 -0.61
C THR A 139 9.39 -4.73 0.03
N ASN A 140 10.23 -5.75 -0.14
CA ASN A 140 11.63 -5.75 0.28
C ASN A 140 12.51 -4.91 -0.69
N THR A 141 12.11 -3.68 -1.00
CA THR A 141 12.91 -2.77 -1.83
C THR A 141 14.16 -2.28 -1.13
N ILE A 142 14.14 -2.22 0.21
CA ILE A 142 15.23 -1.70 1.03
C ILE A 142 15.77 -2.81 1.91
N ALA A 143 17.08 -3.04 1.86
CA ALA A 143 17.80 -3.85 2.84
C ALA A 143 18.09 -2.99 4.07
N LEU A 144 17.22 -3.07 5.07
CA LEU A 144 17.32 -2.24 6.28
C LEU A 144 18.64 -2.48 7.04
N GLU A 145 19.16 -3.71 6.98
CA GLU A 145 20.45 -4.11 7.55
C GLU A 145 21.65 -3.37 6.94
N ALA A 146 21.51 -2.84 5.73
CA ALA A 146 22.55 -2.10 5.05
C ALA A 146 22.60 -0.61 5.45
N LEU A 147 21.57 -0.13 6.16
CA LEU A 147 21.44 1.27 6.55
C LEU A 147 21.95 1.52 7.98
N PRO A 148 22.48 2.73 8.26
CA PRO A 148 22.80 3.13 9.63
C PRO A 148 21.58 3.05 10.55
N PRO A 149 21.75 2.73 11.85
CA PRO A 149 20.63 2.60 12.79
C PRO A 149 19.69 3.82 12.89
N THR A 150 20.18 5.01 12.54
CA THR A 150 19.37 6.25 12.49
C THR A 150 18.23 6.20 11.47
N TRP A 151 18.34 5.35 10.45
CA TRP A 151 17.33 5.18 9.41
C TRP A 151 16.28 4.11 9.75
N LEU A 152 16.48 3.32 10.81
CA LEU A 152 15.56 2.25 11.20
C LEU A 152 14.15 2.81 11.43
N LEU A 153 14.01 3.75 12.36
CA LEU A 153 12.71 4.29 12.72
C LEU A 153 11.98 4.96 11.53
N PRO A 154 12.61 5.84 10.72
CA PRO A 154 11.97 6.41 9.54
C PRO A 154 11.49 5.36 8.53
N VAL A 155 12.32 4.34 8.24
CA VAL A 155 11.96 3.29 7.29
C VAL A 155 10.80 2.46 7.82
N GLU A 156 10.87 2.02 9.08
CA GLU A 156 9.81 1.23 9.72
C GLU A 156 8.49 2.00 9.79
N CYS A 157 8.52 3.31 10.07
CA CYS A 157 7.32 4.15 10.03
C CYS A 157 6.70 4.22 8.62
N VAL A 158 7.51 4.37 7.58
CA VAL A 158 7.01 4.36 6.19
C VAL A 158 6.51 2.97 5.81
N GLN A 159 7.17 1.92 6.30
CA GLN A 159 6.75 0.55 6.05
C GLN A 159 5.37 0.27 6.65
N PHE A 160 5.24 0.52 7.95
CA PHE A 160 3.99 0.43 8.68
C PHE A 160 2.86 1.24 8.01
N LEU A 161 3.11 2.52 7.69
CA LEU A 161 2.09 3.35 7.05
C LEU A 161 1.73 2.84 5.65
N GLY A 162 2.70 2.34 4.89
CA GLY A 162 2.49 1.75 3.57
C GLY A 162 1.63 0.49 3.63
N GLY A 163 2.00 -0.48 4.47
CA GLY A 163 1.24 -1.71 4.67
C GLY A 163 -0.20 -1.45 5.10
N ILE A 164 -0.39 -0.61 6.12
CA ILE A 164 -1.73 -0.24 6.60
C ILE A 164 -2.53 0.52 5.54
N SER A 165 -1.93 1.48 4.84
CA SER A 165 -2.66 2.25 3.82
C SER A 165 -3.16 1.36 2.68
N LEU A 166 -2.36 0.38 2.26
CA LEU A 166 -2.73 -0.57 1.22
C LEU A 166 -3.83 -1.54 1.70
N SER A 167 -3.69 -2.09 2.91
CA SER A 167 -4.70 -2.98 3.49
C SER A 167 -6.04 -2.26 3.67
N VAL A 168 -6.03 -1.01 4.17
CA VAL A 168 -7.23 -0.17 4.23
C VAL A 168 -7.81 0.04 2.84
N PHE A 169 -6.98 0.35 1.83
CA PHE A 169 -7.43 0.61 0.46
C PHE A 169 -8.25 -0.57 -0.06
N PHE A 170 -7.75 -1.80 0.10
CA PHE A 170 -8.45 -2.99 -0.32
C PHE A 170 -9.72 -3.30 0.49
N TYR A 171 -9.88 -2.85 1.73
CA TYR A 171 -11.16 -3.03 2.44
C TYR A 171 -12.21 -1.98 2.04
N VAL A 172 -11.78 -0.74 1.77
CA VAL A 172 -12.70 0.38 1.57
C VAL A 172 -13.06 0.64 0.10
N PHE A 173 -12.20 0.23 -0.84
CA PHE A 173 -12.42 0.39 -2.28
C PHE A 173 -13.70 -0.31 -2.77
N PRO A 174 -14.50 0.33 -3.66
CA PRO A 174 -14.30 1.64 -4.31
C PRO A 174 -14.91 2.85 -3.58
N ASP A 175 -15.76 2.62 -2.57
CA ASP A 175 -16.63 3.69 -2.03
C ASP A 175 -16.06 4.40 -0.79
N GLY A 176 -14.87 4.02 -0.32
CA GLY A 176 -14.24 4.57 0.88
C GLY A 176 -14.92 4.14 2.19
N ARG A 177 -15.74 3.08 2.17
CA ARG A 177 -16.50 2.60 3.32
C ARG A 177 -16.20 1.13 3.60
N PHE A 178 -16.03 0.78 4.87
CA PHE A 178 -15.94 -0.61 5.32
C PHE A 178 -17.31 -1.27 5.22
N VAL A 179 -17.43 -2.21 4.27
CA VAL A 179 -18.64 -3.02 4.09
C VAL A 179 -18.24 -4.48 3.90
N PRO A 180 -18.69 -5.39 4.78
CA PRO A 180 -19.47 -5.15 6.01
C PRO A 180 -18.71 -4.33 7.08
N SER A 181 -19.42 -3.70 8.01
CA SER A 181 -18.81 -2.84 9.05
C SER A 181 -17.89 -3.60 10.01
N TRP A 182 -18.05 -4.92 10.16
CA TRP A 182 -17.18 -5.76 10.98
C TRP A 182 -15.77 -5.91 10.41
N THR A 183 -15.55 -5.62 9.12
CA THR A 183 -14.22 -5.67 8.49
C THR A 183 -13.24 -4.65 9.10
N ARG A 184 -13.75 -3.68 9.85
CA ARG A 184 -12.93 -2.78 10.69
C ARG A 184 -12.11 -3.54 11.75
N TRP A 185 -12.60 -4.68 12.24
CA TRP A 185 -11.85 -5.52 13.18
C TRP A 185 -10.69 -6.24 12.51
N LEU A 186 -10.83 -6.60 11.23
CA LEU A 186 -9.72 -7.15 10.44
C LEU A 186 -8.61 -6.11 10.24
N LEU A 187 -8.97 -4.83 10.10
CA LEU A 187 -7.99 -3.75 10.06
C LEU A 187 -7.21 -3.65 11.38
N ILE A 188 -7.84 -3.86 12.53
CA ILE A 188 -7.10 -3.93 13.80
C ILE A 188 -6.09 -5.09 13.78
N GLY A 189 -6.49 -6.23 13.21
CA GLY A 189 -5.58 -7.36 12.96
C GLY A 189 -4.36 -6.95 12.14
N TRP A 190 -4.56 -6.25 11.03
CA TRP A 190 -3.45 -5.67 10.23
C TRP A 190 -2.59 -4.70 11.03
N VAL A 191 -3.18 -3.80 11.81
CA VAL A 191 -2.41 -2.85 12.65
C VAL A 191 -1.54 -3.58 13.66
N ILE A 192 -2.07 -4.61 14.32
CA ILE A 192 -1.31 -5.39 15.29
C ILE A 192 -0.18 -6.16 14.61
N GLU A 193 -0.48 -6.82 13.50
CA GLU A 193 0.48 -7.61 12.75
C GLU A 193 1.61 -6.73 12.18
N GLU A 194 1.29 -5.64 11.49
CA GLU A 194 2.26 -4.69 10.95
C GLU A 194 3.09 -4.02 12.06
N SER A 195 2.47 -3.68 13.21
CA SER A 195 3.21 -3.14 14.36
C SER A 195 4.21 -4.15 14.90
N TYR A 196 3.80 -5.41 15.02
CA TYR A 196 4.65 -6.50 15.49
C TYR A 196 5.81 -6.78 14.53
N VAL A 197 5.54 -6.75 13.21
CA VAL A 197 6.57 -6.92 12.18
C VAL A 197 7.58 -5.76 12.20
N SER A 198 7.08 -4.52 12.21
CA SER A 198 7.92 -3.32 12.02
C SER A 198 8.69 -2.92 13.28
N PHE A 199 8.06 -2.98 14.46
CA PHE A 199 8.67 -2.41 15.69
C PHE A 199 9.16 -3.45 16.69
N PHE A 200 8.67 -4.69 16.60
CA PHE A 200 8.98 -5.76 17.56
C PHE A 200 9.87 -6.85 16.96
N ALA A 201 10.62 -6.52 15.90
CA ALA A 201 11.46 -7.47 15.19
C ALA A 201 12.58 -8.09 16.05
N LEU A 202 12.99 -7.39 17.11
CA LEU A 202 14.04 -7.81 18.04
C LEU A 202 13.51 -8.56 19.27
N THR A 203 12.22 -8.90 19.31
CA THR A 203 11.66 -9.69 20.40
C THR A 203 12.34 -11.07 20.47
N PRO A 204 12.63 -11.61 21.68
CA PRO A 204 13.36 -12.86 21.87
C PRO A 204 12.51 -14.11 21.57
N VAL A 205 11.69 -14.04 20.52
CA VAL A 205 10.89 -15.15 20.01
C VAL A 205 11.75 -15.91 18.99
N ASN A 206 11.62 -17.23 18.96
CA ASN A 206 12.29 -18.05 17.97
C ASN A 206 11.96 -17.55 16.53
N PRO A 207 12.95 -17.25 15.67
CA PRO A 207 12.71 -16.67 14.35
C PRO A 207 11.82 -17.52 13.43
N PHE A 208 11.94 -18.85 13.49
CA PHE A 208 11.12 -19.76 12.70
C PHE A 208 9.66 -19.72 13.15
N VAL A 209 9.41 -19.79 14.46
CA VAL A 209 8.06 -19.68 15.04
C VAL A 209 7.44 -18.33 14.72
N ARG A 210 8.22 -17.24 14.85
CA ARG A 210 7.79 -15.89 14.47
C ARG A 210 7.36 -15.84 13.01
N SER A 211 8.20 -16.36 12.10
CA SER A 211 7.90 -16.37 10.66
C SER A 211 6.64 -17.18 10.33
N LEU A 212 6.40 -18.30 11.03
CA LEU A 212 5.18 -19.08 10.84
C LEU A 212 3.93 -18.31 11.30
N ILE A 213 3.98 -17.67 12.47
CA ILE A 213 2.85 -16.91 13.01
C ILE A 213 2.53 -15.72 12.11
N VAL A 214 3.53 -14.92 11.77
CA VAL A 214 3.38 -13.74 10.90
C VAL A 214 2.90 -14.18 9.51
N GLY A 215 3.54 -15.18 8.91
CA GLY A 215 3.14 -15.69 7.59
C GLY A 215 1.71 -16.25 7.57
N PHE A 216 1.31 -16.98 8.61
CA PHE A 216 -0.06 -17.49 8.73
C PHE A 216 -1.07 -16.35 8.88
N LEU A 217 -0.82 -15.38 9.77
CA LEU A 217 -1.67 -14.22 9.97
C LEU A 217 -1.79 -13.41 8.67
N PHE A 218 -0.68 -13.17 7.99
CA PHE A 218 -0.64 -12.50 6.70
C PHE A 218 -1.50 -13.21 5.66
N ILE A 219 -1.38 -14.54 5.53
CA ILE A 219 -2.22 -15.33 4.60
C ILE A 219 -3.70 -15.22 4.96
N VAL A 220 -4.06 -15.36 6.23
CA VAL A 220 -5.46 -15.24 6.69
C VAL A 220 -6.01 -13.85 6.35
N LEU A 221 -5.24 -12.81 6.62
CA LEU A 221 -5.62 -11.44 6.32
C LEU A 221 -5.72 -11.19 4.81
N LEU A 222 -4.80 -11.71 3.99
CA LEU A 222 -4.88 -11.67 2.53
C LEU A 222 -6.12 -12.38 1.99
N VAL A 223 -6.41 -13.59 2.47
CA VAL A 223 -7.62 -14.34 2.08
C VAL A 223 -8.87 -13.55 2.47
N SER A 224 -8.85 -12.87 3.61
CA SER A 224 -9.96 -12.01 4.02
C SER A 224 -10.16 -10.81 3.10
N LEU A 225 -9.10 -10.23 2.53
CA LEU A 225 -9.21 -9.15 1.53
C LEU A 225 -9.97 -9.63 0.29
N VAL A 226 -9.57 -10.79 -0.24
CA VAL A 226 -10.23 -11.40 -1.40
C VAL A 226 -11.69 -11.75 -1.09
N ALA A 227 -11.94 -12.36 0.09
CA ALA A 227 -13.28 -12.73 0.52
C ALA A 227 -14.20 -11.51 0.69
N VAL A 228 -13.70 -10.41 1.26
CA VAL A 228 -14.46 -9.16 1.41
C VAL A 228 -14.77 -8.53 0.06
N GLN A 229 -13.79 -8.45 -0.85
CA GLN A 229 -14.00 -7.94 -2.20
C GLN A 229 -15.04 -8.77 -2.95
N PHE A 230 -14.96 -10.10 -2.85
CA PHE A 230 -15.95 -10.99 -3.44
C PHE A 230 -17.35 -10.84 -2.83
N TYR A 231 -17.43 -10.71 -1.50
CA TYR A 231 -18.69 -10.42 -0.81
C TYR A 231 -19.31 -9.11 -1.31
N ARG A 232 -18.52 -8.03 -1.39
CA ARG A 232 -18.99 -6.72 -1.88
C ARG A 232 -19.45 -6.81 -3.34
N TYR A 233 -18.69 -7.49 -4.20
CA TYR A 233 -19.06 -7.69 -5.60
C TYR A 233 -20.42 -8.39 -5.74
N ARG A 234 -20.66 -9.44 -4.93
CA ARG A 234 -21.90 -10.24 -5.02
C ARG A 234 -23.11 -9.62 -4.33
N ARG A 235 -22.94 -9.03 -3.15
CA ARG A 235 -24.07 -8.67 -2.26
C ARG A 235 -24.39 -7.18 -2.22
N VAL A 236 -23.43 -6.30 -2.53
CA VAL A 236 -23.55 -4.84 -2.26
C VAL A 236 -23.39 -3.99 -3.52
N SER A 237 -22.65 -4.46 -4.53
CA SER A 237 -22.28 -3.64 -5.68
C SER A 237 -23.47 -3.35 -6.59
N ASN A 238 -23.81 -2.05 -6.72
CA ASN A 238 -24.73 -1.51 -7.72
C ASN A 238 -24.21 -1.77 -9.15
N PRO A 239 -25.06 -1.71 -10.20
CA PRO A 239 -24.65 -2.00 -11.58
C PRO A 239 -23.44 -1.18 -12.07
N VAL A 240 -23.32 0.08 -11.63
CA VAL A 240 -22.19 0.97 -11.94
C VAL A 240 -20.90 0.54 -11.21
N GLN A 241 -21.00 0.08 -9.97
CA GLN A 241 -19.85 -0.42 -9.21
C GLN A 241 -19.35 -1.76 -9.75
N ARG A 242 -20.23 -2.64 -10.25
CA ARG A 242 -19.84 -3.89 -10.93
C ARG A 242 -18.99 -3.65 -12.17
N GLN A 243 -19.19 -2.54 -12.89
CA GLN A 243 -18.32 -2.18 -14.01
C GLN A 243 -16.94 -1.68 -13.56
N GLN A 244 -16.83 -1.04 -12.40
CA GLN A 244 -15.55 -0.58 -11.85
C GLN A 244 -14.74 -1.72 -11.22
N THR A 245 -15.39 -2.68 -10.54
CA THR A 245 -14.73 -3.85 -9.96
C THR A 245 -14.33 -4.90 -11.00
N LYS A 246 -14.86 -4.86 -12.24
CA LYS A 246 -14.47 -5.80 -13.30
C LYS A 246 -12.98 -5.69 -13.68
N TRP A 247 -12.34 -4.55 -13.40
CA TRP A 247 -10.96 -4.26 -13.79
C TRP A 247 -9.96 -4.33 -12.63
N VAL A 248 -10.41 -4.78 -11.46
CA VAL A 248 -9.58 -5.03 -10.26
C VAL A 248 -9.50 -6.53 -10.05
#